data_AF-A0A084AMJ5-F1
#
_entry.id   AF-A0A084AMJ5-F1
#
_cell.length_a   1.000
_cell.length_b   1.000
_cell.length_c   1.000
_cell.angle_alpha   90.00
_cell.angle_beta   90.00
_cell.angle_gamma   90.00
#
_symmetry.space_group_name_H-M   'P 1'
#
loop_
_entity.id
_entity.type
_entity.pdbx_description
1 polymer ?
#
loop_
_entity_poly.entity_id
_entity_poly.type
_entity_poly.pdbx_seq_one_letter_code
_entity_poly.pdbx_strand_id
1 'polypeptide(L)'
;MDAHALLTSQGWRGTGHSLHMTDDSIGLQKPIMLSKKVGNKGIGKVQHFTSDQWWLHAFDEQLKGLDTSKEGKIVQNVTTGKLNTFERGSLSKYSVYSTFVRGGFLEGTLSQVDDTESSDQTDTNADDQPTKSDGATATPRKETKEEKRARKEQKKARKEAKRQRKEERARKRAAKLERKLASGKSSSGESTSKDEEKMRRRARKEEKRRKRKQEEKAKSQKSA
;
A
#
# COMPACT_ATOMS: atom_id res chain seq x y z
N MET A 1 44.11 5.83 10.14
CA MET A 1 44.56 6.86 9.16
C MET A 1 43.44 7.85 9.00
N ASP A 2 43.73 9.14 9.17
CA ASP A 2 42.77 10.21 8.90
C ASP A 2 42.91 10.64 7.44
N ALA A 3 41.96 10.20 6.60
CA ALA A 3 41.97 10.49 5.18
C ALA A 3 41.69 11.98 4.89
N HIS A 4 40.93 12.66 5.75
CA HIS A 4 40.61 14.06 5.57
C HIS A 4 41.87 14.91 5.75
N ALA A 5 42.61 14.68 6.85
CA ALA A 5 43.87 15.38 7.11
C ALA A 5 44.90 15.19 5.98
N LEU A 6 45.01 13.97 5.44
CA LEU A 6 45.92 13.70 4.30
C LEU A 6 45.49 14.45 3.04
N LEU A 7 44.21 14.43 2.68
CA LEU A 7 43.72 15.14 1.49
C LEU A 7 43.88 16.66 1.64
N THR A 8 43.59 17.21 2.82
CA THR A 8 43.82 18.63 3.09
C THR A 8 45.30 18.99 3.00
N SER A 9 46.21 18.13 3.49
CA SER A 9 47.66 18.33 3.34
C SER A 9 48.13 18.31 1.88
N GLN A 10 47.38 17.63 1.00
CA GLN A 10 47.63 17.57 -0.44
C GLN A 10 46.96 18.72 -1.22
N GLY A 11 46.35 19.69 -0.53
CA GLY A 11 45.73 20.85 -1.15
C GLY A 11 44.25 20.69 -1.49
N TRP A 12 43.58 19.63 -1.01
CA TRP A 12 42.13 19.54 -1.14
C TRP A 12 41.43 20.59 -0.26
N ARG A 13 40.47 21.30 -0.85
CA ARG A 13 39.74 22.43 -0.24
C ARG A 13 38.76 22.02 0.85
N GLY A 14 38.53 20.72 1.04
CA GLY A 14 37.68 20.16 2.09
C GLY A 14 36.26 19.83 1.63
N THR A 15 35.42 19.44 2.59
CA THR A 15 34.07 18.93 2.33
C THR A 15 33.22 19.92 1.54
N GLY A 16 32.52 19.44 0.51
CA GLY A 16 31.68 20.26 -0.37
C GLY A 16 32.37 20.71 -1.65
N HIS A 17 33.70 20.57 -1.74
CA HIS A 17 34.46 20.79 -2.97
C HIS A 17 34.78 19.46 -3.64
N SER A 18 34.93 19.49 -4.95
CA SER A 18 35.40 18.33 -5.68
C SER A 18 36.86 18.04 -5.33
N LEU A 19 37.40 16.89 -5.76
CA LEU A 19 38.82 16.58 -5.57
C LEU A 19 39.73 17.39 -6.51
N HIS A 20 39.15 18.16 -7.42
CA HIS A 20 39.90 19.02 -8.33
C HIS A 20 40.41 20.27 -7.59
N MET A 21 41.58 20.76 -8.00
CA MET A 21 42.34 21.77 -7.24
C MET A 21 41.67 23.15 -7.21
N THR A 22 40.97 23.53 -8.28
CA THR A 22 40.48 24.90 -8.47
C THR A 22 38.99 24.95 -8.81
N ASP A 23 38.58 24.15 -9.78
CA ASP A 23 37.21 24.13 -10.29
C ASP A 23 36.39 22.95 -9.73
N ASP A 24 35.21 23.26 -9.20
CA ASP A 24 34.26 22.26 -8.68
C ASP A 24 33.35 21.66 -9.76
N SER A 25 33.30 22.25 -10.96
CA SER A 25 32.44 21.79 -12.05
C SER A 25 32.93 20.49 -12.71
N ILE A 26 34.23 20.22 -12.60
CA ILE A 26 34.90 19.09 -13.27
C ILE A 26 34.67 17.78 -12.50
N GLY A 27 34.53 17.86 -11.17
CA GLY A 27 34.51 16.71 -10.28
C GLY A 27 33.26 16.58 -9.43
N LEU A 28 33.06 15.40 -8.87
CA LEU A 28 31.94 15.14 -7.97
C LEU A 28 32.25 15.74 -6.58
N GLN A 29 31.45 16.72 -6.15
CA GLN A 29 31.50 17.26 -4.79
C GLN A 29 30.89 16.30 -3.76
N LYS A 30 29.93 15.48 -4.20
CA LYS A 30 29.19 14.52 -3.36
C LYS A 30 29.39 13.10 -3.89
N PRO A 31 29.55 12.10 -3.01
CA PRO A 31 29.65 10.72 -3.43
C PRO A 31 28.36 10.29 -4.12
N ILE A 32 28.49 9.51 -5.20
CA ILE A 32 27.34 8.95 -5.90
C ILE A 32 26.68 7.90 -5.01
N MET A 33 25.38 8.06 -4.77
CA MET A 33 24.60 7.04 -4.09
C MET A 33 24.25 5.92 -5.08
N LEU A 34 24.85 4.76 -4.88
CA LEU A 34 24.55 3.57 -5.66
C LEU A 34 23.47 2.75 -4.97
N SER A 35 22.41 2.43 -5.71
CA SER A 35 21.40 1.48 -5.24
C SER A 35 22.01 0.08 -5.15
N LYS A 36 22.11 -0.45 -3.93
CA LYS A 36 22.61 -1.81 -3.72
C LYS A 36 21.48 -2.82 -3.90
N LYS A 37 21.75 -3.86 -4.69
CA LYS A 37 20.85 -5.02 -4.79
C LYS A 37 20.83 -5.79 -3.47
N VAL A 38 19.71 -5.70 -2.76
CA VAL A 38 19.47 -6.49 -1.54
C VAL A 38 18.74 -7.79 -1.91
N GLY A 39 19.46 -8.92 -1.82
CA GLY A 39 18.93 -10.27 -2.01
C GLY A 39 18.88 -10.77 -3.47
N ASN A 40 18.11 -11.85 -3.68
CA ASN A 40 18.08 -12.62 -4.95
C ASN A 40 16.88 -12.28 -5.85
N LYS A 41 16.27 -11.11 -5.67
CA LYS A 41 15.17 -10.66 -6.55
C LYS A 41 15.75 -10.16 -7.88
N GLY A 42 14.96 -10.25 -8.95
CA GLY A 42 15.31 -9.64 -10.23
C GLY A 42 15.39 -8.11 -10.14
N ILE A 43 16.08 -7.51 -11.10
CA ILE A 43 16.16 -6.05 -11.27
C ILE A 43 14.73 -5.49 -11.45
N GLY A 44 14.46 -4.29 -10.94
CA GLY A 44 13.13 -3.65 -11.01
C GLY A 44 12.12 -4.09 -9.94
N LYS A 45 12.48 -4.97 -9.01
CA LYS A 45 11.60 -5.39 -7.90
C LYS A 45 11.74 -4.57 -6.60
N VAL A 46 12.60 -3.56 -6.57
CA VAL A 46 12.63 -2.64 -5.43
C VAL A 46 11.37 -1.81 -5.51
N GLN A 47 10.36 -2.26 -4.76
CA GLN A 47 9.07 -1.61 -4.70
C GLN A 47 9.24 -0.41 -3.78
N HIS A 48 9.33 0.80 -4.35
CA HIS A 48 9.08 2.05 -3.61
C HIS A 48 7.59 2.08 -3.25
N PHE A 49 7.14 1.16 -2.40
CA PHE A 49 5.71 0.93 -2.19
C PHE A 49 5.06 1.96 -1.29
N THR A 50 5.83 2.85 -0.65
CA THR A 50 5.30 3.63 0.48
C THR A 50 5.91 5.02 0.67
N SER A 51 6.84 5.48 -0.17
CA SER A 51 7.33 6.87 -0.05
C SER A 51 6.30 7.89 -0.53
N ASP A 52 5.47 7.54 -1.51
CA ASP A 52 4.67 8.54 -2.24
C ASP A 52 3.19 8.58 -1.81
N GLN A 53 2.77 7.60 -1.01
CA GLN A 53 1.37 7.47 -0.55
C GLN A 53 1.21 7.67 0.96
N TRP A 54 2.21 8.27 1.61
CA TRP A 54 2.15 8.57 3.04
C TRP A 54 0.97 9.50 3.37
N TRP A 55 0.67 10.46 2.49
CA TRP A 55 -0.47 11.39 2.60
C TRP A 55 -1.82 10.69 2.43
N LEU A 56 -1.94 9.76 1.47
CA LEU A 56 -3.16 8.99 1.23
C LEU A 56 -3.48 8.08 2.42
N HIS A 57 -2.44 7.48 3.02
CA HIS A 57 -2.58 6.74 4.26
C HIS A 57 -2.95 7.62 5.47
N ALA A 58 -2.37 8.82 5.58
CA ALA A 58 -2.70 9.76 6.64
C ALA A 58 -4.14 10.29 6.51
N PHE A 59 -4.61 10.52 5.28
CA PHE A 59 -5.96 10.96 4.96
C PHE A 59 -7.02 9.86 5.23
N ASP A 60 -6.75 8.62 4.80
CA ASP A 60 -7.61 7.46 5.08
C ASP A 60 -7.72 7.16 6.59
N GLU A 61 -6.67 7.42 7.36
CA GLU A 61 -6.69 7.30 8.82
C GLU A 61 -7.63 8.32 9.48
N GLN A 62 -7.73 9.52 8.94
CA GLN A 62 -8.67 10.55 9.44
C GLN A 62 -10.11 10.24 9.08
N LEU A 63 -10.38 9.75 7.86
CA LEU A 63 -11.74 9.38 7.43
C LEU A 63 -12.34 8.27 8.29
N LYS A 64 -11.52 7.32 8.75
CA LYS A 64 -11.95 6.25 9.67
C LYS A 64 -12.36 6.76 11.06
N GLY A 65 -11.95 7.97 11.41
CA GLY A 65 -12.26 8.62 12.68
C GLY A 65 -13.52 9.48 12.66
N LEU A 66 -14.21 9.58 11.52
CA LEU A 66 -15.44 10.35 11.38
C LEU A 66 -16.61 9.50 11.86
N ASP A 67 -17.17 9.88 13.01
CA ASP A 67 -18.40 9.30 13.51
C ASP A 67 -19.59 10.13 13.01
N THR A 68 -20.42 9.52 12.16
CA THR A 68 -21.65 10.13 11.61
C THR A 68 -22.89 9.62 12.34
N SER A 69 -22.74 8.99 13.52
CA SER A 69 -23.84 8.42 14.29
C SER A 69 -24.90 9.44 14.75
N LYS A 70 -24.59 10.74 14.75
CA LYS A 70 -25.53 11.79 15.16
C LYS A 70 -25.92 12.62 13.94
N GLU A 71 -27.19 12.55 13.58
CA GLU A 71 -27.77 13.34 12.49
C GLU A 71 -27.37 14.81 12.64
N GLY A 72 -26.70 15.34 11.62
CA GLY A 72 -26.30 16.75 11.55
C GLY A 72 -25.01 17.17 12.25
N LYS A 73 -24.30 16.28 12.99
CA LYS A 73 -22.99 16.62 13.60
C LYS A 73 -21.94 15.56 13.31
N ILE A 74 -21.00 15.91 12.43
CA ILE A 74 -19.80 15.13 12.14
C ILE A 74 -18.81 15.36 13.29
N VAL A 75 -18.58 14.35 14.14
CA VAL A 75 -17.60 14.44 15.23
C VAL A 75 -16.34 13.67 14.84
N GLN A 76 -15.21 14.39 14.74
CA GLN A 76 -13.91 13.78 14.49
C GLN A 76 -13.35 13.23 15.81
N ASN A 77 -13.44 11.91 16.00
CA ASN A 77 -12.97 11.24 17.21
C ASN A 77 -11.45 10.97 17.20
N VAL A 78 -10.78 11.10 16.05
CA VAL A 78 -9.34 10.85 15.91
C VAL A 78 -8.57 12.17 16.02
N THR A 79 -8.16 12.50 17.24
CA THR A 79 -7.25 13.62 17.58
C THR A 79 -5.77 13.22 17.57
N THR A 80 -5.42 11.94 17.44
CA THR A 80 -4.03 11.44 17.51
C THR A 80 -3.45 10.88 16.20
N GLY A 81 -4.04 11.23 15.04
CA GLY A 81 -3.57 10.74 13.74
C GLY A 81 -2.31 11.42 13.21
N LYS A 82 -1.65 10.82 12.22
CA LYS A 82 -0.45 11.36 11.57
C LYS A 82 -0.62 12.77 11.00
N LEU A 83 -1.83 13.20 10.63
CA LEU A 83 -2.06 14.58 10.18
C LEU A 83 -2.11 15.59 11.35
N ASN A 84 -2.59 15.18 12.53
CA ASN A 84 -2.70 16.05 13.69
C ASN A 84 -1.33 16.35 14.34
N THR A 85 -0.31 15.52 14.05
CA THR A 85 1.08 15.83 14.44
C THR A 85 1.66 17.02 13.68
N PHE A 86 1.08 17.39 12.52
CA PHE A 86 1.48 18.59 11.78
C PHE A 86 1.00 19.88 12.46
N GLU A 87 -0.22 19.89 13.02
CA GLU A 87 -0.73 21.05 13.79
C GLU A 87 0.03 21.25 15.10
N ARG A 88 0.53 20.17 15.71
CA ARG A 88 1.13 20.21 17.04
C ARG A 88 2.64 20.53 17.05
N GLY A 89 3.19 21.00 15.93
CA GLY A 89 4.60 21.41 15.84
C GLY A 89 5.62 20.26 16.02
N SER A 90 5.17 19.00 15.99
CA SER A 90 6.02 17.82 16.18
C SER A 90 6.61 17.31 14.85
N LEU A 91 6.80 18.19 13.88
CA LEU A 91 7.53 17.89 12.66
C LEU A 91 9.01 17.98 12.96
N SER A 92 9.72 16.86 12.84
CA SER A 92 11.18 16.84 12.97
C SER A 92 11.80 17.95 12.11
N LYS A 93 12.85 18.60 12.61
CA LYS A 93 13.61 19.72 12.00
C LYS A 93 14.01 19.52 10.51
N TYR A 94 13.85 18.32 9.95
CA TYR A 94 14.18 17.93 8.58
C TYR A 94 12.97 17.45 7.74
N SER A 95 11.73 17.70 8.16
CA SER A 95 10.55 17.35 7.39
C SER A 95 10.32 18.36 6.27
N VAL A 96 10.09 17.88 5.04
CA VAL A 96 9.79 18.72 3.86
C VAL A 96 8.59 19.66 4.11
N TYR A 97 7.73 19.32 5.07
CA TYR A 97 6.56 20.11 5.43
C TYR A 97 6.84 21.27 6.40
N SER A 98 8.06 21.43 6.91
CA SER A 98 8.44 22.60 7.73
C SER A 98 8.77 23.84 6.90
N THR A 99 8.92 23.73 5.58
CA THR A 99 9.26 24.84 4.70
C THR A 99 8.03 25.50 4.05
N PHE A 100 6.85 24.90 4.19
CA PHE A 100 5.62 25.49 3.67
C PHE A 100 4.98 26.40 4.73
N VAL A 101 4.80 27.68 4.38
CA VAL A 101 4.01 28.62 5.17
C VAL A 101 2.54 28.41 4.81
N ARG A 102 1.65 28.39 5.81
CA ARG A 102 0.21 28.37 5.56
C ARG A 102 -0.18 29.69 4.88
N GLY A 103 -0.54 29.64 3.60
CA GLY A 103 -1.12 30.78 2.90
C GLY A 103 -2.45 31.17 3.56
N GLY A 104 -2.65 32.47 3.78
CA GLY A 104 -3.94 33.00 4.22
C GLY A 104 -5.02 32.76 3.15
N PHE A 105 -6.28 32.78 3.56
CA PHE A 105 -7.39 32.76 2.63
C PHE A 105 -7.51 34.12 1.97
N LEU A 106 -7.64 34.16 0.63
CA LEU A 106 -7.95 35.37 -0.10
C LEU A 106 -9.44 35.64 0.07
N GLU A 107 -9.77 36.64 0.87
CA GLU A 107 -11.15 37.10 1.09
C GLU A 107 -11.68 37.62 -0.26
N GLY A 108 -12.77 37.01 -0.74
CA GLY A 108 -13.37 37.40 -2.01
C GLY A 108 -14.02 38.78 -1.90
N THR A 109 -13.96 39.59 -2.96
CA THR A 109 -14.57 40.93 -3.03
C THR A 109 -16.10 40.92 -3.10
N LEU A 110 -16.75 39.79 -2.85
CA LEU A 110 -18.20 39.72 -2.75
C LEU A 110 -18.55 40.00 -1.30
N SER A 111 -18.99 41.22 -1.03
CA SER A 111 -19.61 41.58 0.25
C SER A 111 -20.63 40.51 0.61
N GLN A 112 -20.48 39.96 1.80
CA GLN A 112 -21.40 39.03 2.42
C GLN A 112 -22.79 39.67 2.43
N VAL A 113 -23.64 39.26 1.48
CA VAL A 113 -25.07 39.50 1.58
C VAL A 113 -25.57 38.43 2.55
N ASP A 114 -25.90 38.85 3.76
CA ASP A 114 -26.54 38.00 4.74
C ASP A 114 -27.93 37.63 4.22
N ASP A 115 -28.05 36.48 3.54
CA ASP A 115 -29.34 35.89 3.22
C ASP A 115 -29.60 34.69 4.13
N THR A 116 -30.10 35.04 5.32
CA THR A 116 -31.01 34.20 6.08
C THR A 116 -32.27 33.94 5.27
N GLU A 117 -32.56 32.65 5.07
CA GLU A 117 -33.85 32.05 4.74
C GLU A 117 -34.46 32.28 3.35
N SER A 118 -34.58 31.19 2.59
CA SER A 118 -35.88 30.54 2.27
C SER A 118 -35.97 30.02 0.83
N SER A 119 -36.40 28.75 0.72
CA SER A 119 -37.30 28.20 -0.31
C SER A 119 -36.85 28.24 -1.78
N ASP A 120 -36.41 27.11 -2.35
CA ASP A 120 -37.23 26.13 -3.09
C ASP A 120 -37.57 26.52 -4.55
N GLN A 121 -37.58 25.51 -5.42
CA GLN A 121 -38.10 25.45 -6.80
C GLN A 121 -37.15 25.93 -7.91
N THR A 122 -36.48 25.03 -8.63
CA THR A 122 -36.92 24.13 -9.73
C THR A 122 -37.04 24.79 -11.10
N ASP A 123 -36.57 24.02 -12.09
CA ASP A 123 -36.96 23.98 -13.51
C ASP A 123 -36.24 24.91 -14.51
N THR A 124 -35.31 24.34 -15.31
CA THR A 124 -35.45 23.81 -16.70
C THR A 124 -35.49 24.94 -17.75
N ASN A 125 -34.90 24.91 -18.95
CA ASN A 125 -34.46 23.90 -19.93
C ASN A 125 -33.53 24.65 -20.95
N ALA A 126 -32.42 24.08 -21.43
CA ALA A 126 -32.25 23.34 -22.70
C ALA A 126 -31.67 24.18 -23.87
N ASP A 127 -30.54 23.74 -24.42
CA ASP A 127 -30.23 23.57 -25.87
C ASP A 127 -28.86 22.85 -25.97
N ASP A 128 -28.80 21.54 -26.23
CA ASP A 128 -28.84 20.80 -27.52
C ASP A 128 -27.50 20.78 -28.31
N GLN A 129 -26.78 19.65 -28.23
CA GLN A 129 -26.58 18.73 -29.37
C GLN A 129 -25.63 17.56 -29.02
N PRO A 130 -26.03 16.29 -29.25
CA PRO A 130 -25.23 15.10 -28.97
C PRO A 130 -24.58 14.51 -30.23
N THR A 131 -23.29 14.17 -30.17
CA THR A 131 -22.64 13.33 -31.18
C THR A 131 -22.76 11.84 -30.80
N LYS A 132 -23.39 11.08 -31.69
CA LYS A 132 -23.54 9.62 -31.63
C LYS A 132 -22.19 8.92 -31.86
N SER A 133 -21.90 7.87 -31.07
CA SER A 133 -21.37 6.59 -31.59
C SER A 133 -21.43 5.47 -30.54
N ASP A 134 -22.26 4.48 -30.84
CA ASP A 134 -22.15 3.03 -30.59
C ASP A 134 -21.90 2.47 -29.17
N GLY A 135 -23.01 2.29 -28.44
CA GLY A 135 -23.73 1.01 -28.44
C GLY A 135 -23.02 -0.26 -27.96
N ALA A 136 -23.15 -0.57 -26.66
CA ALA A 136 -23.24 -1.95 -26.16
C ALA A 136 -23.99 -2.01 -24.81
N THR A 137 -25.30 -1.80 -24.86
CA THR A 137 -26.24 -2.02 -23.76
C THR A 137 -26.45 -3.51 -23.52
N ALA A 138 -25.82 -4.07 -22.47
CA ALA A 138 -26.08 -5.42 -22.00
C ALA A 138 -27.31 -5.45 -21.09
N THR A 139 -28.46 -5.83 -21.64
CA THR A 139 -29.66 -6.19 -20.87
C THR A 139 -29.50 -7.59 -20.22
N PRO A 140 -30.01 -7.84 -19.01
CA PRO A 140 -29.85 -9.13 -18.33
C PRO A 140 -30.82 -10.16 -18.92
N ARG A 141 -30.33 -11.03 -19.81
CA ARG A 141 -31.07 -12.18 -20.34
C ARG A 141 -31.27 -13.22 -19.22
N LYS A 142 -32.49 -13.73 -19.04
CA LYS A 142 -32.79 -14.84 -18.12
C LYS A 142 -32.10 -16.12 -18.63
N GLU A 143 -30.98 -16.50 -18.02
CA GLU A 143 -30.24 -17.75 -18.31
C GLU A 143 -31.16 -18.97 -18.13
N THR A 144 -31.17 -19.90 -19.09
CA THR A 144 -31.92 -21.17 -19.00
C THR A 144 -31.29 -22.12 -17.98
N LYS A 145 -32.09 -23.04 -17.42
CA LYS A 145 -31.69 -23.95 -16.32
C LYS A 145 -30.49 -24.84 -16.69
N GLU A 146 -30.26 -25.10 -17.97
CA GLU A 146 -29.13 -25.88 -18.50
C GLU A 146 -27.83 -25.08 -18.55
N GLU A 147 -27.89 -23.80 -18.96
CA GLU A 147 -26.72 -22.90 -18.97
C GLU A 147 -26.18 -22.68 -17.54
N LYS A 148 -27.09 -22.58 -16.56
CA LYS A 148 -26.73 -22.51 -15.13
C LYS A 148 -26.05 -23.79 -14.61
N ARG A 149 -26.39 -24.96 -15.15
CA ARG A 149 -25.76 -26.25 -14.78
C ARG A 149 -24.37 -26.37 -15.39
N ALA A 150 -24.21 -26.05 -16.67
CA ALA A 150 -22.91 -26.02 -17.36
C ALA A 150 -21.92 -25.06 -16.69
N ARG A 151 -22.38 -23.85 -16.31
CA ARG A 151 -21.56 -22.86 -15.58
C ARG A 151 -21.13 -23.36 -14.20
N LYS A 152 -21.98 -24.14 -13.52
CA LYS A 152 -21.67 -24.72 -12.19
C LYS A 152 -20.63 -25.83 -12.30
N GLU A 153 -20.68 -26.65 -13.35
CA GLU A 153 -19.71 -27.71 -13.61
C GLU A 153 -18.35 -27.16 -14.01
N GLN A 154 -18.30 -26.18 -14.92
CA GLN A 154 -17.05 -25.48 -15.24
C GLN A 154 -16.44 -24.81 -13.99
N LYS A 155 -17.26 -24.23 -13.11
CA LYS A 155 -16.79 -23.65 -11.84
C LYS A 155 -16.24 -24.70 -10.87
N LYS A 156 -16.80 -25.92 -10.86
CA LYS A 156 -16.28 -27.05 -10.06
C LYS A 156 -14.96 -27.56 -10.62
N ALA A 157 -14.88 -27.80 -11.94
CA ALA A 157 -13.65 -28.23 -12.61
C ALA A 157 -12.50 -27.22 -12.41
N ARG A 158 -12.78 -25.92 -12.54
CA ARG A 158 -11.80 -24.85 -12.28
C ARG A 158 -11.33 -24.82 -10.82
N LYS A 159 -12.22 -25.10 -9.86
CA LYS A 159 -11.86 -25.18 -8.43
C LYS A 159 -10.99 -26.39 -8.14
N GLU A 160 -11.26 -27.52 -8.76
CA GLU A 160 -10.50 -28.76 -8.60
C GLU A 160 -9.11 -28.65 -9.20
N ALA A 161 -8.99 -28.16 -10.44
CA ALA A 161 -7.69 -27.86 -11.06
C ALA A 161 -6.85 -26.89 -10.21
N LYS A 162 -7.49 -25.88 -9.61
CA LYS A 162 -6.81 -24.94 -8.70
C LYS A 162 -6.34 -25.60 -7.40
N ARG A 163 -7.05 -26.61 -6.88
CA ARG A 163 -6.63 -27.39 -5.71
C ARG A 163 -5.45 -28.29 -6.05
N GLN A 164 -5.52 -29.04 -7.15
CA GLN A 164 -4.44 -29.91 -7.61
C GLN A 164 -3.14 -29.11 -7.83
N ARG A 165 -3.21 -27.96 -8.54
CA ARG A 165 -2.04 -27.07 -8.73
C ARG A 165 -1.46 -26.55 -7.42
N LYS A 166 -2.29 -26.34 -6.39
CA LYS A 166 -1.84 -25.88 -5.08
C LYS A 166 -1.15 -27.00 -4.28
N GLU A 167 -1.67 -28.21 -4.35
CA GLU A 167 -1.12 -29.40 -3.71
C GLU A 167 0.21 -29.80 -4.36
N GLU A 168 0.31 -29.77 -5.69
CA GLU A 168 1.56 -29.99 -6.42
C GLU A 168 2.63 -28.95 -6.03
N ARG A 169 2.25 -27.66 -5.95
CA ARG A 169 3.16 -26.59 -5.53
C ARG A 169 3.58 -26.74 -4.06
N ALA A 170 2.74 -27.32 -3.21
CA ALA A 170 3.08 -27.62 -1.83
C ALA A 170 4.09 -28.78 -1.76
N ARG A 171 3.86 -29.88 -2.50
CA ARG A 171 4.79 -31.01 -2.61
C ARG A 171 6.16 -30.58 -3.14
N LYS A 172 6.20 -29.79 -4.22
CA LYS A 172 7.47 -29.24 -4.76
C LYS A 172 8.23 -28.38 -3.75
N ARG A 173 7.52 -27.65 -2.87
CA ARG A 173 8.15 -26.84 -1.82
C ARG A 173 8.66 -27.68 -0.66
N ALA A 174 7.93 -28.72 -0.27
CA ALA A 174 8.36 -29.66 0.77
C ALA A 174 9.63 -30.40 0.34
N ALA A 175 9.64 -30.97 -0.88
CA ALA A 175 10.83 -31.63 -1.43
C ALA A 175 12.04 -30.70 -1.53
N LYS A 176 11.83 -29.41 -1.84
CA LYS A 176 12.92 -28.41 -1.87
C LYS A 176 13.46 -28.08 -0.47
N LEU A 177 12.62 -28.12 0.56
CA LEU A 177 13.05 -27.94 1.94
C LEU A 177 13.83 -29.16 2.43
N GLU A 178 13.33 -30.35 2.15
CA GLU A 178 14.01 -31.61 2.49
C GLU A 178 15.39 -31.70 1.82
N ARG A 179 15.49 -31.38 0.52
CA ARG A 179 16.78 -31.31 -0.18
C ARG A 179 17.74 -30.27 0.42
N LYS A 180 17.22 -29.14 0.93
CA LYS A 180 18.04 -28.12 1.59
C LYS A 180 18.54 -28.54 2.97
N LEU A 181 17.72 -29.29 3.71
CA LEU A 181 18.09 -29.87 5.01
C LEU A 181 19.13 -30.97 4.81
N ALA A 182 18.93 -31.85 3.82
CA ALA A 182 19.89 -32.90 3.47
C ALA A 182 21.22 -32.34 2.92
N SER A 183 21.21 -31.21 2.21
CA SER A 183 22.43 -30.64 1.62
C SER A 183 23.29 -29.83 2.59
N GLY A 184 22.99 -29.80 3.89
CA GLY A 184 23.85 -29.21 4.95
C GLY A 184 24.30 -27.76 4.75
N LYS A 185 23.69 -27.00 3.81
CA LYS A 185 24.10 -25.63 3.46
C LYS A 185 23.46 -24.65 4.45
N SER A 186 23.94 -24.66 5.69
CA SER A 186 23.61 -23.69 6.73
C SER A 186 24.26 -22.34 6.42
N SER A 187 23.67 -21.57 5.50
CA SER A 187 24.03 -20.16 5.36
C SER A 187 23.42 -19.36 6.53
N SER A 188 24.23 -19.11 7.55
CA SER A 188 24.14 -18.00 8.52
C SER A 188 22.89 -17.93 9.42
N GLY A 189 23.15 -17.95 10.74
CA GLY A 189 22.22 -18.08 11.86
C GLY A 189 21.15 -17.00 12.05
N GLU A 190 21.02 -16.03 11.15
CA GLU A 190 19.92 -15.04 11.14
C GLU A 190 18.68 -15.57 10.37
N SER A 191 18.88 -16.46 9.39
CA SER A 191 17.84 -16.88 8.45
C SER A 191 16.92 -17.99 8.97
N THR A 192 17.38 -18.77 9.96
CA THR A 192 16.64 -19.87 10.59
C THR A 192 15.47 -19.35 11.42
N SER A 193 15.67 -18.27 12.18
CA SER A 193 14.64 -17.64 13.02
C SER A 193 13.44 -17.14 12.20
N LYS A 194 13.67 -16.46 11.07
CA LYS A 194 12.59 -15.98 10.19
C LYS A 194 11.85 -17.11 9.48
N ASP A 195 12.55 -18.19 9.10
CA ASP A 195 11.91 -19.34 8.46
C ASP A 195 11.13 -20.19 9.48
N GLU A 196 11.62 -20.36 10.71
CA GLU A 196 10.91 -20.98 11.82
C GLU A 196 9.66 -20.20 12.23
N GLU A 197 9.76 -18.87 12.34
CA GLU A 197 8.62 -18.00 12.65
C GLU A 197 7.53 -18.09 11.56
N LYS A 198 7.95 -18.16 10.30
CA LYS A 198 7.05 -18.32 9.16
C LYS A 198 6.38 -19.68 9.12
N MET A 199 7.08 -20.74 9.56
CA MET A 199 6.52 -22.09 9.71
C MET A 199 5.52 -22.13 10.88
N ARG A 200 5.84 -21.56 12.04
CA ARG A 200 4.92 -21.41 13.18
C ARG A 200 3.66 -20.64 12.80
N ARG A 201 3.79 -19.54 12.05
CA ARG A 201 2.64 -18.76 11.57
C ARG A 201 1.75 -19.54 10.60
N ARG A 202 2.32 -20.46 9.80
CA ARG A 202 1.56 -21.32 8.90
C ARG A 202 0.83 -22.43 9.66
N ALA A 203 1.50 -23.10 10.58
CA ALA A 203 0.91 -24.12 11.45
C ALA A 203 -0.30 -23.56 12.21
N ARG A 204 -0.14 -22.38 12.84
CA ARG A 204 -1.25 -21.69 13.55
C ARG A 204 -2.43 -21.35 12.64
N LYS A 205 -2.18 -20.95 11.39
CA LYS A 205 -3.25 -20.67 10.41
C LYS A 205 -3.96 -21.94 9.94
N GLU A 206 -3.23 -23.05 9.83
CA GLU A 206 -3.79 -24.33 9.41
C GLU A 206 -4.62 -24.99 10.51
N GLU A 207 -4.14 -24.90 11.74
CA GLU A 207 -4.89 -25.31 12.93
C GLU A 207 -6.19 -24.51 13.08
N LYS A 208 -6.13 -23.17 12.93
CA LYS A 208 -7.34 -22.33 12.94
C LYS A 208 -8.34 -22.71 11.84
N ARG A 209 -7.84 -23.16 10.68
CA ARG A 209 -8.70 -23.66 9.59
C ARG A 209 -9.29 -25.04 9.90
N ARG A 210 -8.55 -25.94 10.56
CA ARG A 210 -9.07 -27.22 11.02
C ARG A 210 -10.15 -27.02 12.08
N LYS A 211 -9.92 -26.15 13.06
CA LYS A 211 -10.88 -25.82 14.11
C LYS A 211 -12.19 -25.26 13.53
N ARG A 212 -12.10 -24.28 12.62
CA ARG A 212 -13.29 -23.76 11.91
C ARG A 212 -14.07 -24.82 11.14
N LYS A 213 -13.39 -25.76 10.47
CA LYS A 213 -14.05 -26.87 9.78
C LYS A 213 -14.72 -27.85 10.74
N GLN A 214 -14.12 -28.10 11.91
CA GLN A 214 -14.73 -28.93 12.94
C GLN A 214 -15.96 -28.24 13.55
N GLU A 215 -15.88 -26.94 13.82
CA GLU A 215 -17.02 -26.14 14.29
C GLU A 215 -18.15 -26.09 13.25
N GLU A 216 -17.82 -25.96 11.96
CA GLU A 216 -18.80 -25.98 10.86
C GLU A 216 -19.47 -27.35 10.74
N LYS A 217 -18.71 -28.45 10.87
CA LYS A 217 -19.27 -29.82 10.90
C LYS A 217 -20.14 -30.08 12.13
N ALA A 218 -19.72 -29.63 13.30
CA ALA A 218 -20.48 -29.77 14.53
C ALA A 218 -21.78 -28.97 14.49
N LYS A 219 -21.77 -27.78 13.86
CA LYS A 219 -22.99 -26.99 13.62
C LYS A 219 -23.92 -27.67 12.62
N SER A 220 -23.40 -28.24 11.54
CA SER A 220 -24.24 -28.99 10.57
C SER A 220 -24.83 -30.28 11.14
N GLN A 221 -24.18 -30.89 12.13
CA GLN A 221 -24.69 -32.08 12.81
C GLN A 221 -25.69 -31.76 13.94
N LYS A 222 -25.68 -30.54 14.48
CA LYS A 222 -26.67 -30.07 15.46
C LYS A 222 -27.92 -29.44 14.83
N SER A 223 -27.89 -29.15 13.53
CA SER A 223 -29.01 -28.58 12.78
C SER A 223 -29.76 -29.62 11.93
N ALA A 224 -29.49 -30.90 12.14
CA ALA A 224 -30.17 -32.05 11.55
C ALA A 224 -30.74 -32.89 12.71
#